data_AF-A0AAD9K1J1-F1
#
_entry.id   AF-A0AAD9K1J1-F1
#
_cell.length_a   1.000
_cell.length_b   1.000
_cell.length_c   1.000
_cell.angle_alpha   90.00
_cell.angle_beta   90.00
_cell.angle_gamma   90.00
#
_symmetry.space_group_name_H-M   'P 1'
#
loop_
_entity.id
_entity.type
_entity.pdbx_description
1 polymer ?
#
loop_
_entity_poly.entity_id
_entity_poly.type
_entity_poly.pdbx_seq_one_letter_code
_entity_poly.pdbx_strand_id
1 'polypeptide(L)'
;MASLIPESGMIFNFADVAPPPSKDYCQILVTTDSGLVFDLVSQVRAAMRLKANNPFTPTKMIIFRLWKISLKNTSVCPTEVKDTYEDFLCDELTKGEVHRAFGKNFLEYIKGLAHGNIDYLPRLSRSLLVKIICFLDLEDIPKLAMVSKQFLELCNSDDVWKQFYYDHNQTVMSAEMSSLAEAIGWKKLFFTNKLQLQMKLRRHTAAKAVHSSSLEGGDGDDDDDDDDDDGLWWTAG
;
A
#
# COMPACT_ATOMS: atom_id res chain seq x y z
N MET A 1 5.76 15.55 15.18
CA MET A 1 5.41 15.34 13.75
C MET A 1 6.00 14.01 13.35
N ALA A 2 5.24 13.11 12.73
CA ALA A 2 5.73 11.80 12.33
C ALA A 2 6.75 11.97 11.20
N SER A 3 7.97 11.48 11.39
CA SER A 3 8.96 11.41 10.32
C SER A 3 8.48 10.44 9.24
N LEU A 4 8.49 10.89 7.98
CA LEU A 4 8.08 10.08 6.81
C LEU A 4 9.12 9.02 6.46
N ILE A 5 10.33 9.14 7.04
CA ILE A 5 11.45 8.23 6.85
C ILE A 5 11.75 7.59 8.22
N PRO A 6 11.92 6.26 8.30
CA PRO A 6 12.33 5.59 9.53
C PRO A 6 13.57 6.28 10.11
N GLU A 7 13.68 6.38 11.45
CA GLU A 7 14.86 6.96 12.11
C GLU A 7 16.18 6.25 11.71
N SER A 8 16.07 5.00 11.23
CA SER A 8 17.19 4.22 10.69
C SER A 8 17.75 4.74 9.35
N GLY A 9 17.06 5.65 8.65
CA GLY A 9 17.42 6.08 7.29
C GLY A 9 17.27 4.99 6.22
N MET A 10 16.82 3.79 6.59
CA MET A 10 16.64 2.66 5.67
C MET A 10 15.30 2.79 4.95
N ILE A 11 15.35 2.98 3.64
CA ILE A 11 14.13 3.06 2.80
C ILE A 11 13.82 1.71 2.15
N PHE A 12 14.81 0.86 1.92
CA PHE A 12 14.52 -0.42 1.29
C PHE A 12 15.40 -1.50 1.88
N ASN A 13 14.79 -2.66 2.13
CA ASN A 13 15.48 -3.85 2.60
C ASN A 13 14.74 -5.05 2.00
N PHE A 14 15.41 -5.72 1.08
CA PHE A 14 14.88 -6.91 0.44
C PHE A 14 15.95 -7.98 0.42
N ALA A 15 15.57 -9.20 0.74
CA ALA A 15 16.46 -10.34 0.71
C ALA A 15 15.75 -11.54 0.10
N ASP A 16 16.48 -12.28 -0.72
CA ASP A 16 15.96 -13.46 -1.42
C ASP A 16 17.09 -14.45 -1.73
N VAL A 17 16.72 -15.66 -2.13
CA VAL A 17 17.64 -16.69 -2.59
C VAL A 17 17.80 -16.56 -4.11
N ALA A 18 19.04 -16.46 -4.57
CA ALA A 18 19.35 -16.39 -5.98
C ALA A 18 18.81 -17.62 -6.73
N PRO A 19 18.38 -17.45 -7.99
CA PRO A 19 17.86 -18.55 -8.78
C PRO A 19 18.91 -19.66 -9.00
N PRO A 20 18.48 -20.89 -9.33
CA PRO A 20 19.40 -21.98 -9.68
C PRO A 20 20.42 -21.56 -10.74
N PRO A 21 21.69 -22.03 -10.67
CA PRO A 21 22.16 -23.15 -9.86
C PRO A 21 22.79 -22.78 -8.50
N SER A 22 23.01 -21.49 -8.20
CA SER A 22 23.80 -21.06 -7.02
C SER A 22 23.08 -21.25 -5.68
N LYS A 23 21.78 -20.90 -5.61
CA LYS A 23 21.01 -20.80 -4.35
C LYS A 23 21.69 -19.92 -3.29
N ASP A 24 22.52 -18.97 -3.70
CA ASP A 24 23.17 -18.03 -2.79
C ASP A 24 22.14 -17.09 -2.15
N TYR A 25 22.33 -16.71 -0.90
CA TYR A 25 21.43 -15.74 -0.26
C TYR A 25 21.90 -14.32 -0.58
N CYS A 26 20.99 -13.48 -1.04
CA CYS A 26 21.27 -12.11 -1.47
C CYS A 26 20.41 -11.14 -0.67
N GLN A 27 20.97 -10.00 -0.28
CA GLN A 27 20.24 -8.90 0.34
C GLN A 27 20.64 -7.59 -0.32
N ILE A 28 19.68 -6.73 -0.59
CA ILE A 28 19.92 -5.34 -0.95
C ILE A 28 19.28 -4.42 0.10
N LEU A 29 20.05 -3.41 0.50
CA LEU A 29 19.59 -2.35 1.35
C LEU A 29 19.79 -1.02 0.64
N VAL A 30 18.78 -0.16 0.70
CA VAL A 30 18.89 1.22 0.23
C VAL A 30 18.65 2.12 1.41
N THR A 31 19.64 2.95 1.71
CA THR A 31 19.55 3.98 2.75
C THR A 31 19.42 5.34 2.08
N THR A 32 18.70 6.23 2.73
CA THR A 32 18.64 7.66 2.40
C THR A 32 19.08 8.45 3.62
N ASP A 33 19.30 9.76 3.43
CA ASP A 33 19.63 10.66 4.52
C ASP A 33 18.56 10.56 5.62
N SER A 34 18.95 10.09 6.82
CA SER A 34 18.10 10.12 8.02
C SER A 34 17.91 11.55 8.57
N GLY A 35 17.95 12.56 7.70
CA GLY A 35 18.20 13.94 8.05
C GLY A 35 17.40 14.94 7.21
N LEU A 36 16.09 14.74 7.06
CA LEU A 36 15.16 15.83 6.77
C LEU A 36 14.07 15.88 7.85
N VAL A 37 14.49 15.91 9.11
CA VAL A 37 13.68 16.55 10.15
C VAL A 37 14.13 18.00 10.20
N PHE A 38 13.21 18.92 9.91
CA PHE A 38 13.33 20.37 10.05
C PHE A 38 13.62 20.79 11.51
N ASP A 39 14.76 20.40 12.06
CA ASP A 39 15.19 20.84 13.38
C ASP A 39 16.65 21.29 13.35
N LEU A 40 16.82 22.59 13.20
CA LEU A 40 18.11 23.31 13.25
C LEU A 40 18.88 22.99 14.54
N VAL A 41 18.18 22.66 15.64
CA VAL A 41 18.79 22.35 16.94
C VAL A 41 19.46 20.97 16.94
N SER A 42 18.86 20.01 16.23
CA SER A 42 19.40 18.66 16.09
C SER A 42 20.63 18.63 15.16
N GLN A 43 20.65 19.46 14.11
CA GLN A 43 21.81 19.62 13.23
C GLN A 43 23.02 20.19 13.98
N VAL A 44 22.81 21.19 14.84
CA VAL A 44 23.89 21.77 15.67
C VAL A 44 24.44 20.76 16.68
N ARG A 45 23.58 19.90 17.25
CA ARG A 45 23.99 18.88 18.22
C ARG A 45 24.72 17.69 17.55
N ALA A 46 24.33 17.32 16.32
CA ALA A 46 25.02 16.32 15.51
C ALA A 46 26.40 16.84 15.04
N ALA A 47 26.48 18.09 14.59
CA ALA A 47 27.73 18.74 14.21
C ALA A 47 28.73 18.85 15.37
N MET A 48 28.25 19.03 16.61
CA MET A 48 29.11 19.06 17.80
C MET A 48 29.60 17.69 18.25
N ARG A 49 28.91 16.58 17.91
CA ARG A 49 29.30 15.22 18.31
C ARG A 49 30.29 14.53 17.37
N LEU A 50 30.51 15.07 16.16
CA LEU A 50 31.30 14.42 15.10
C LEU A 50 32.81 14.76 15.08
N LYS A 51 33.36 15.40 16.12
CA LYS A 51 34.82 15.60 16.24
C LYS A 51 35.60 14.37 16.74
N ALA A 52 34.96 13.22 16.94
CA ALA A 52 35.63 11.98 17.34
C ALA A 52 35.37 10.85 16.32
N ASN A 53 36.35 10.66 15.43
CA ASN A 53 36.70 9.39 14.76
C ASN A 53 35.58 8.58 14.06
N ASN A 54 34.96 9.14 13.02
CA ASN A 54 34.50 8.30 11.91
C ASN A 54 34.47 9.12 10.61
N PRO A 55 35.15 8.70 9.52
CA PRO A 55 35.00 9.37 8.24
C PRO A 55 33.55 9.22 7.79
N PHE A 56 32.97 10.32 7.30
CA PHE A 56 31.62 10.42 6.75
C PHE A 56 31.26 9.17 5.93
N THR A 57 30.46 8.27 6.47
CA THR A 57 29.73 7.31 5.64
C THR A 57 28.68 8.11 4.88
N PRO A 58 28.69 8.11 3.53
CA PRO A 58 27.64 8.75 2.74
C PRO A 58 26.28 8.30 3.24
N THR A 59 25.36 9.23 3.47
CA THR A 59 24.08 8.92 4.13
C THR A 59 23.07 8.30 3.14
N LYS A 60 23.30 8.43 1.83
CA LYS A 60 22.63 7.68 0.74
C LYS A 60 23.55 6.60 0.19
N MET A 61 23.21 5.33 0.42
CA MET A 61 23.98 4.20 -0.09
C MET A 61 23.06 3.08 -0.55
N ILE A 62 23.56 2.33 -1.52
CA ILE A 62 23.03 1.03 -1.93
C ILE A 62 24.03 0.00 -1.45
N ILE A 63 23.57 -0.89 -0.58
CA ILE A 63 24.39 -1.95 0.01
C ILE A 63 23.89 -3.28 -0.53
N PHE A 64 24.73 -3.97 -1.28
CA PHE A 64 24.46 -5.32 -1.76
C PHE A 64 25.29 -6.32 -0.96
N ARG A 65 24.63 -7.34 -0.41
CA ARG A 65 25.25 -8.40 0.36
C ARG A 65 24.97 -9.75 -0.27
N LEU A 66 26.02 -10.56 -0.35
CA LEU A 66 25.98 -11.90 -0.92
C LEU A 66 26.58 -12.89 0.07
N TRP A 67 25.79 -13.91 0.41
CA TRP A 67 26.25 -15.08 1.16
C TRP A 67 26.31 -16.26 0.21
N LYS A 68 27.54 -16.65 -0.14
CA LYS A 68 27.77 -17.83 -0.96
C LYS A 68 27.52 -19.10 -0.16
N ILE A 69 26.60 -19.94 -0.61
CA ILE A 69 26.30 -21.21 0.04
C ILE A 69 27.21 -22.29 -0.56
N SER A 70 28.15 -22.78 0.25
CA SER A 70 29.07 -23.86 -0.13
C SER A 70 28.73 -25.14 0.62
N LEU A 71 28.79 -26.28 -0.06
CA LEU A 71 28.68 -27.62 0.54
C LEU A 71 29.89 -27.97 1.42
N LYS A 72 31.03 -27.30 1.21
CA LYS A 72 32.21 -27.43 2.08
C LYS A 72 31.95 -26.61 3.34
N ASN A 73 32.22 -27.19 4.52
CA ASN A 73 32.07 -26.58 5.85
C ASN A 73 33.06 -25.41 6.12
N THR A 74 33.46 -24.69 5.08
CA THR A 74 34.23 -23.47 5.16
C THR A 74 33.23 -22.33 5.28
N SER A 75 33.10 -21.76 6.47
CA SER A 75 32.33 -20.53 6.66
C SER A 75 33.00 -19.41 5.87
N VAL A 76 32.40 -19.03 4.74
CA VAL A 76 32.84 -17.88 3.94
C VAL A 76 32.14 -16.65 4.48
N CYS A 77 32.89 -15.59 4.77
CA CYS A 77 32.32 -14.32 5.18
C CYS A 77 31.48 -13.74 4.02
N PRO A 78 30.33 -13.11 4.30
CA PRO A 78 29.53 -12.47 3.26
C PRO A 78 30.32 -11.40 2.53
N THR A 79 30.17 -11.37 1.21
CA THR A 79 30.64 -10.25 0.40
C THR A 79 29.66 -9.10 0.57
N GLU A 80 30.17 -7.91 0.90
CA GLU A 80 29.38 -6.68 1.00
C GLU A 80 29.97 -5.65 0.04
N VAL A 81 29.12 -5.12 -0.86
CA VAL A 81 29.43 -4.01 -1.75
C VAL A 81 28.59 -2.82 -1.28
N LYS A 82 29.23 -1.66 -1.12
CA LYS A 82 28.59 -0.42 -0.70
C LYS A 82 28.88 0.65 -1.74
N ASP A 83 27.84 1.05 -2.44
CA ASP A 83 27.92 2.06 -3.48
C ASP A 83 27.14 3.29 -3.06
N THR A 84 27.62 4.46 -3.48
CA THR A 84 26.74 5.64 -3.53
C THR A 84 25.71 5.46 -4.65
N TYR A 85 24.68 6.30 -4.69
CA TYR A 85 23.67 6.20 -5.74
C TYR A 85 24.28 6.38 -7.15
N GLU A 86 25.19 7.34 -7.31
CA GLU A 86 25.87 7.59 -8.59
C GLU A 86 26.81 6.44 -8.97
N ASP A 87 27.57 5.92 -8.01
CA ASP A 87 28.49 4.81 -8.25
C ASP A 87 27.73 3.55 -8.68
N PHE A 88 26.61 3.24 -8.02
CA PHE A 88 25.75 2.11 -8.39
C PHE A 88 25.19 2.24 -9.81
N LEU A 89 24.85 3.47 -10.23
CA LEU A 89 24.37 3.71 -11.59
C LEU A 89 25.45 3.46 -12.65
N CYS A 90 26.72 3.63 -12.30
CA CYS A 90 27.86 3.35 -13.19
C CYS A 90 28.39 1.90 -13.07
N ASP A 91 28.15 1.20 -11.96
CA ASP A 91 28.69 -0.15 -11.73
C ASP A 91 27.88 -1.26 -12.43
N GLU A 92 28.30 -1.63 -13.64
CA GLU A 92 27.70 -2.74 -14.40
C GLU A 92 27.86 -4.11 -13.73
N LEU A 93 28.87 -4.31 -12.89
CA LEU A 93 29.07 -5.60 -12.20
C LEU A 93 28.00 -5.78 -11.14
N THR A 94 27.85 -4.80 -10.23
CA THR A 94 26.84 -4.88 -9.16
C THR A 94 25.42 -4.89 -9.73
N LYS A 95 25.14 -4.09 -10.76
CA LYS A 95 23.86 -4.14 -11.48
C LYS A 95 23.61 -5.51 -12.12
N GLY A 96 24.62 -6.14 -12.70
CA GLY A 96 24.53 -7.47 -13.29
C GLY A 96 24.21 -8.56 -12.26
N GLU A 97 24.83 -8.49 -11.08
CA GLU A 97 24.56 -9.40 -9.96
C GLU A 97 23.13 -9.22 -9.43
N VAL A 98 22.69 -7.98 -9.21
CA VAL A 98 21.31 -7.65 -8.78
C VAL A 98 20.29 -8.12 -9.82
N HIS A 99 20.55 -7.87 -11.11
CA HIS A 99 19.69 -8.36 -12.20
C HIS A 99 19.57 -9.89 -12.21
N ARG A 100 20.70 -10.59 -12.01
CA ARG A 100 20.70 -12.07 -11.97
C ARG A 100 19.96 -12.60 -10.74
N ALA A 101 20.13 -11.97 -9.57
CA ALA A 101 19.53 -12.42 -8.32
C ALA A 101 18.02 -12.12 -8.24
N PHE A 102 17.59 -10.93 -8.63
CA PHE A 102 16.23 -10.42 -8.37
C PHE A 102 15.44 -10.10 -9.65
N GLY A 103 16.07 -10.15 -10.81
CA GLY A 103 15.43 -9.89 -12.10
C GLY A 103 15.43 -8.41 -12.53
N LYS A 104 14.92 -8.18 -13.75
CA LYS A 104 14.94 -6.88 -14.43
C LYS A 104 14.10 -5.82 -13.72
N ASN A 105 12.85 -6.12 -13.38
CA ASN A 105 11.92 -5.15 -12.78
C ASN A 105 12.45 -4.63 -11.44
N PHE A 106 13.08 -5.51 -10.67
CA PHE A 106 13.71 -5.15 -9.42
C PHE A 106 14.91 -4.22 -9.62
N LEU A 107 15.78 -4.53 -10.59
CA LEU A 107 16.90 -3.64 -10.91
C LEU A 107 16.41 -2.25 -11.36
N GLU A 108 15.39 -2.18 -12.20
CA GLU A 108 14.79 -0.90 -12.62
C GLU A 108 14.21 -0.12 -11.44
N TYR A 109 13.58 -0.81 -10.50
CA TYR A 109 13.09 -0.21 -9.26
C TYR A 109 14.23 0.40 -8.43
N ILE A 110 15.32 -0.35 -8.19
CA ILE A 110 16.49 0.15 -7.44
C ILE A 110 17.17 1.31 -8.17
N LYS A 111 17.27 1.26 -9.50
CA LYS A 111 17.73 2.41 -10.29
C LYS A 111 16.82 3.61 -10.08
N GLY A 112 15.50 3.42 -10.07
CA GLY A 112 14.55 4.49 -9.76
C GLY A 112 14.82 5.13 -8.40
N LEU A 113 15.07 4.31 -7.37
CA LEU A 113 15.45 4.81 -6.04
C LEU A 113 16.78 5.60 -6.08
N ALA A 114 17.77 5.12 -6.83
CA ALA A 114 19.06 5.81 -7.01
C ALA A 114 18.91 7.18 -7.70
N HIS A 115 17.98 7.32 -8.64
CA HIS A 115 17.64 8.61 -9.27
C HIS A 115 16.79 9.53 -8.36
N GLY A 116 16.40 9.07 -7.17
CA GLY A 116 15.60 9.83 -6.21
C GLY A 116 14.09 9.63 -6.32
N ASN A 117 13.61 8.68 -7.12
CA ASN A 117 12.18 8.34 -7.22
C ASN A 117 11.77 7.47 -6.03
N ILE A 118 11.60 8.08 -4.87
CA ILE A 118 11.24 7.40 -3.62
C ILE A 118 9.71 7.31 -3.50
N ASP A 119 9.18 6.11 -3.26
CA ASP A 119 7.76 5.91 -2.99
C ASP A 119 7.38 6.42 -1.59
N TYR A 120 6.98 7.68 -1.45
CA TYR A 120 6.64 8.24 -0.14
C TYR A 120 5.32 7.70 0.42
N LEU A 121 4.35 7.40 -0.45
CA LEU A 121 3.00 7.04 -0.03
C LEU A 121 2.96 5.72 0.79
N PRO A 122 3.54 4.59 0.35
CA PRO A 122 3.53 3.35 1.12
C PRO A 122 4.29 3.45 2.46
N ARG A 123 5.14 4.47 2.61
CA ARG A 123 6.02 4.69 3.78
C ARG A 123 5.36 5.50 4.89
N LEU A 124 4.22 6.12 4.59
CA LEU A 124 3.45 6.85 5.59
C LEU A 124 2.97 5.91 6.70
N SER A 125 2.83 6.46 7.90
CA SER A 125 2.19 5.72 9.01
C SER A 125 0.78 5.28 8.61
N ARG A 126 0.38 4.08 9.04
CA ARG A 126 -0.96 3.52 8.76
C ARG A 126 -2.11 4.49 9.02
N SER A 127 -2.05 5.26 10.11
CA SER A 127 -3.08 6.25 10.46
C SER A 127 -3.21 7.39 9.44
N LEU A 128 -2.12 7.81 8.81
CA LEU A 128 -2.14 8.80 7.72
C LEU A 128 -2.66 8.18 6.43
N LEU A 129 -2.26 6.93 6.14
CA LEU A 129 -2.76 6.21 4.96
C LEU A 129 -4.27 6.03 5.02
N VAL A 130 -4.82 5.61 6.18
CA VAL A 130 -6.27 5.49 6.38
C VAL A 130 -6.96 6.82 6.12
N LYS A 131 -6.44 7.93 6.66
CA LYS A 131 -7.00 9.27 6.41
C LYS A 131 -6.98 9.65 4.93
N ILE A 132 -5.87 9.41 4.24
CA ILE A 132 -5.75 9.68 2.79
C ILE A 132 -6.78 8.85 2.01
N ILE A 133 -6.93 7.57 2.35
CA ILE A 133 -7.92 6.68 1.72
C ILE A 133 -9.34 7.19 1.96
N CYS A 134 -9.67 7.67 3.16
CA CYS A 134 -10.99 8.21 3.47
C CYS A 134 -11.32 9.52 2.74
N PHE A 135 -10.34 10.20 2.13
CA PHE A 135 -10.60 11.35 1.24
C PHE A 135 -10.89 10.94 -0.21
N LEU A 136 -10.71 9.66 -0.56
CA LEU A 136 -11.01 9.16 -1.89
C LEU A 136 -12.48 8.80 -2.01
N ASP A 137 -13.00 8.92 -3.23
CA ASP A 137 -14.32 8.42 -3.56
C ASP A 137 -14.35 6.89 -3.50
N LEU A 138 -15.53 6.33 -3.18
CA LEU A 138 -15.71 4.88 -3.04
C LEU A 138 -15.31 4.10 -4.31
N GLU A 139 -15.41 4.72 -5.48
CA GLU A 139 -15.06 4.14 -6.79
C GLU A 139 -13.55 4.01 -7.01
N ASP A 140 -12.74 4.80 -6.30
CA ASP A 140 -11.29 4.80 -6.43
C ASP A 140 -10.61 3.85 -5.45
N ILE A 141 -11.33 3.39 -4.40
CA ILE A 141 -10.81 2.42 -3.42
C ILE A 141 -10.39 1.10 -4.08
N PRO A 142 -11.19 0.47 -4.97
CA PRO A 142 -10.77 -0.76 -5.63
C PRO A 142 -9.58 -0.53 -6.57
N LYS A 143 -9.52 0.61 -7.24
CA LYS A 143 -8.39 0.98 -8.11
C LYS A 143 -7.10 1.08 -7.29
N LEU A 144 -7.16 1.72 -6.12
CA LEU A 144 -6.03 1.81 -5.21
C LEU A 144 -5.63 0.44 -4.63
N ALA A 145 -6.61 -0.42 -4.34
CA ALA A 145 -6.35 -1.77 -3.85
C ALA A 145 -5.57 -2.63 -4.86
N MET A 146 -5.68 -2.35 -6.16
CA MET A 146 -4.93 -3.05 -7.22
C MET A 146 -3.47 -2.57 -7.36
N VAL A 147 -3.08 -1.44 -6.75
CA VAL A 147 -1.74 -0.85 -6.91
C VAL A 147 -0.67 -1.64 -6.15
N SER A 148 -0.99 -2.12 -4.94
CA SER A 148 -0.04 -2.92 -4.15
C SER A 148 -0.75 -3.81 -3.13
N LYS A 149 -0.06 -4.86 -2.66
CA LYS A 149 -0.55 -5.73 -1.58
C LYS A 149 -0.84 -4.96 -0.28
N GLN A 150 0.02 -4.00 0.06
CA GLN A 150 -0.18 -3.15 1.24
C GLN A 150 -1.48 -2.33 1.12
N PHE A 151 -1.75 -1.74 -0.05
CA PHE A 151 -3.00 -1.01 -0.28
C PHE A 151 -4.21 -1.94 -0.36
N LEU A 152 -4.07 -3.15 -0.90
CA LEU A 152 -5.13 -4.15 -0.87
C LEU A 152 -5.55 -4.47 0.58
N GLU A 153 -4.59 -4.70 1.47
CA GLU A 153 -4.84 -4.97 2.89
C GLU A 153 -5.45 -3.75 3.59
N LEU A 154 -4.92 -2.55 3.34
CA LEU A 154 -5.44 -1.31 3.92
C LEU A 154 -6.86 -1.00 3.46
N CYS A 155 -7.14 -1.08 2.15
CA CYS A 155 -8.47 -0.84 1.59
C CYS A 155 -9.51 -1.88 2.05
N ASN A 156 -9.08 -3.06 2.49
CA ASN A 156 -9.95 -4.09 3.08
C ASN A 156 -9.99 -4.04 4.61
N SER A 157 -9.24 -3.14 5.25
CA SER A 157 -9.20 -3.05 6.71
C SER A 157 -10.47 -2.43 7.28
N ASP A 158 -10.90 -2.94 8.44
CA ASP A 158 -12.08 -2.43 9.14
C ASP A 158 -11.93 -0.95 9.56
N ASP A 159 -10.70 -0.48 9.79
CA ASP A 159 -10.42 0.92 10.15
C ASP A 159 -10.97 1.90 9.10
N VAL A 160 -10.72 1.60 7.82
CA VAL A 160 -11.15 2.41 6.68
C VAL A 160 -12.67 2.41 6.56
N TRP A 161 -13.29 1.22 6.58
CA TRP A 161 -14.74 1.08 6.40
C TRP A 161 -15.54 1.60 7.60
N LYS A 162 -14.99 1.51 8.81
CA LYS A 162 -15.55 2.14 10.01
C LYS A 162 -15.56 3.66 9.88
N GLN A 163 -14.47 4.24 9.39
CA GLN A 163 -14.39 5.68 9.19
C GLN A 163 -15.34 6.15 8.07
N PHE A 164 -15.40 5.44 6.94
CA PHE A 164 -16.38 5.71 5.88
C PHE A 164 -17.82 5.64 6.38
N TYR A 165 -18.14 4.69 7.25
CA TYR A 165 -19.46 4.58 7.85
C TYR A 165 -19.83 5.83 8.65
N TYR A 166 -18.92 6.34 9.49
CA TYR A 166 -19.17 7.58 10.26
C TYR A 166 -19.29 8.81 9.36
N ASP A 167 -18.46 8.90 8.32
CA ASP A 167 -18.46 10.07 7.43
C ASP A 167 -19.74 10.12 6.56
N HIS A 168 -20.30 8.97 6.18
CA HIS A 168 -21.47 8.88 5.29
C HIS A 168 -22.81 8.71 6.02
N ASN A 169 -22.82 8.10 7.21
CA ASN A 169 -24.03 7.90 7.99
C ASN A 169 -24.08 8.87 9.17
N GLN A 170 -24.96 9.85 9.09
CA GLN A 170 -25.28 10.77 10.19
C GLN A 170 -25.99 10.08 11.38
N THR A 171 -26.25 8.78 11.29
CA THR A 171 -27.01 8.02 12.29
C THR A 171 -26.14 7.61 13.47
N VAL A 172 -26.64 7.86 14.68
CA VAL A 172 -26.00 7.45 15.94
C VAL A 172 -25.80 5.94 15.98
N MET A 173 -24.57 5.49 16.27
CA MET A 173 -24.26 4.08 16.44
C MET A 173 -25.05 3.46 17.60
N SER A 174 -25.85 2.43 17.30
CA SER A 174 -26.37 1.52 18.32
C SER A 174 -25.28 0.51 18.71
N ALA A 175 -25.23 0.11 19.99
CA ALA A 175 -24.33 -0.92 20.50
C ALA A 175 -24.48 -2.24 19.73
N GLU A 176 -25.70 -2.55 19.29
CA GLU A 176 -26.02 -3.74 18.48
C GLU A 176 -25.39 -3.67 17.08
N MET A 177 -25.36 -2.48 16.46
CA MET A 177 -24.71 -2.29 15.16
C MET A 177 -23.20 -2.42 15.26
N SER A 178 -22.57 -1.95 16.36
CA SER A 178 -21.14 -2.15 16.59
C SER A 178 -20.81 -3.63 16.74
N SER A 179 -21.60 -4.34 17.56
CA SER A 179 -21.40 -5.77 17.80
C SER A 179 -21.60 -6.58 16.51
N LEU A 180 -22.59 -6.22 15.69
CA LEU A 180 -22.76 -6.83 14.38
C LEU A 180 -21.57 -6.54 13.47
N ALA A 181 -21.12 -5.28 13.39
CA ALA A 181 -19.97 -4.89 12.57
C ALA A 181 -18.69 -5.65 12.92
N GLU A 182 -18.44 -5.87 14.21
CA GLU A 182 -17.30 -6.67 14.67
C GLU A 182 -17.43 -8.16 14.30
N ALA A 183 -18.66 -8.69 14.23
CA ALA A 183 -18.90 -10.09 13.87
C ALA A 183 -18.83 -10.36 12.35
N ILE A 184 -19.32 -9.44 11.52
CA ILE A 184 -19.40 -9.63 10.05
C ILE A 184 -18.36 -8.82 9.25
N GLY A 185 -17.72 -7.82 9.86
CA GLY A 185 -16.79 -6.88 9.23
C GLY A 185 -17.47 -5.59 8.77
N TRP A 186 -16.74 -4.47 8.91
CA TRP A 186 -17.26 -3.13 8.62
C TRP A 186 -17.55 -2.91 7.14
N LYS A 187 -16.71 -3.49 6.27
CA LYS A 187 -16.94 -3.47 4.82
C LYS A 187 -18.29 -4.09 4.45
N LYS A 188 -18.58 -5.28 4.97
CA LYS A 188 -19.85 -5.99 4.69
C LYS A 188 -21.04 -5.23 5.26
N LEU A 189 -20.93 -4.69 6.48
CA LEU A 189 -21.97 -3.87 7.09
C LEU A 189 -22.28 -2.60 6.26
N PHE A 190 -21.24 -1.93 5.73
CA PHE A 190 -21.40 -0.74 4.92
C PHE A 190 -22.21 -1.04 3.63
N PHE A 191 -21.83 -2.09 2.92
CA PHE A 191 -22.53 -2.49 1.70
C PHE A 191 -23.93 -3.05 1.97
N THR A 192 -24.15 -3.78 3.07
CA THR A 192 -25.51 -4.23 3.42
C THR A 192 -26.42 -3.06 3.77
N ASN A 193 -25.94 -2.03 4.46
CA ASN A 193 -26.73 -0.83 4.72
C ASN A 193 -27.06 -0.06 3.42
N LYS A 194 -26.09 0.08 2.50
CA LYS A 194 -26.32 0.69 1.18
C LYS A 194 -27.32 -0.13 0.34
N LEU A 195 -27.21 -1.45 0.36
CA LEU A 195 -28.12 -2.39 -0.32
C LEU A 195 -29.52 -2.34 0.31
N GLN A 196 -29.62 -2.26 1.63
CA GLN A 196 -30.90 -2.11 2.35
C GLN A 196 -31.58 -0.79 2.02
N LEU A 197 -30.82 0.31 1.90
CA LEU A 197 -31.32 1.60 1.42
C LEU A 197 -31.80 1.52 -0.04
N GLN A 198 -31.03 0.88 -0.92
CA GLN A 198 -31.45 0.66 -2.32
C GLN A 198 -32.71 -0.20 -2.42
N MET A 199 -32.83 -1.28 -1.66
CA MET A 199 -34.05 -2.10 -1.63
C MET A 199 -35.26 -1.32 -1.11
N LYS A 200 -35.08 -0.48 -0.08
CA LYS A 200 -36.15 0.39 0.42
C LYS A 200 -36.56 1.44 -0.61
N LEU A 201 -35.60 2.03 -1.31
CA LEU A 201 -35.86 2.96 -2.42
C LEU A 201 -36.61 2.27 -3.56
N ARG A 202 -36.19 1.07 -4.00
CA ARG A 202 -36.89 0.27 -5.03
C ARG A 202 -38.33 -0.06 -4.63
N ARG A 203 -38.57 -0.43 -3.37
CA ARG A 203 -39.92 -0.66 -2.85
C ARG A 203 -40.76 0.61 -2.83
N HIS A 204 -40.15 1.75 -2.53
CA HIS A 204 -40.83 3.05 -2.52
C HIS A 204 -41.11 3.57 -3.94
N THR A 205 -40.20 3.39 -4.90
CA THR A 205 -40.45 3.73 -6.31
C THR A 205 -41.49 2.81 -6.92
N ALA A 206 -41.46 1.50 -6.63
CA ALA A 206 -42.49 0.55 -7.05
C ALA A 206 -43.86 0.88 -6.42
N ALA A 207 -43.92 1.15 -5.11
CA ALA A 207 -45.16 1.56 -4.46
C ALA A 207 -45.70 2.90 -5.01
N LYS A 208 -44.80 3.84 -5.35
CA LYS A 208 -45.17 5.11 -5.98
C LYS A 208 -45.66 4.92 -7.42
N ALA A 209 -45.06 4.01 -8.19
CA ALA A 209 -45.51 3.65 -9.54
C ALA A 209 -46.89 2.96 -9.53
N VAL A 210 -47.14 2.08 -8.56
CA VAL A 210 -48.46 1.45 -8.35
C VAL A 210 -49.52 2.47 -7.90
N HIS A 211 -49.11 3.49 -7.14
CA HIS A 211 -50.01 4.57 -6.73
C HIS A 211 -50.31 5.56 -7.88
N SER A 212 -49.36 5.81 -8.79
CA SER A 212 -49.61 6.61 -9.99
C SER A 212 -50.41 5.85 -11.06
N SER A 213 -50.23 4.54 -11.23
CA SER A 213 -51.02 3.73 -12.17
C SER A 213 -52.46 3.51 -11.71
N SER A 214 -52.76 3.65 -10.42
CA SER A 214 -54.14 3.63 -9.90
C SER A 214 -54.93 4.93 -10.19
N LEU A 215 -54.27 5.98 -10.69
CA LEU A 215 -54.92 7.25 -11.08
C LEU A 215 -55.01 7.46 -12.60
N GLU A 216 -54.33 6.64 -13.40
CA GLU A 216 -54.45 6.63 -14.86
C GLU A 216 -54.85 5.23 -15.33
N GLY A 217 -56.15 4.93 -15.23
CA GLY A 217 -56.74 3.81 -15.97
C GLY A 217 -56.84 4.19 -17.45
N GLY A 218 -56.00 3.57 -18.28
CA GLY A 218 -56.08 3.65 -19.74
C GLY A 218 -55.14 2.64 -20.40
N ASP A 219 -55.72 1.73 -21.18
CA ASP A 219 -55.09 0.64 -21.93
C ASP A 219 -53.82 1.04 -22.71
N GLY A 220 -52.86 0.11 -22.76
CA GLY A 220 -51.72 0.17 -23.66
C GLY A 220 -50.79 -1.02 -23.42
N ASP A 221 -50.99 -2.09 -24.19
CA ASP A 221 -49.97 -3.11 -24.46
C ASP A 221 -48.69 -2.40 -24.93
N ASP A 222 -47.54 -2.72 -24.34
CA ASP A 222 -46.25 -2.63 -25.02
C ASP A 222 -45.27 -3.58 -24.32
N ASP A 223 -44.81 -4.54 -25.13
CA ASP A 223 -43.66 -5.40 -24.89
C ASP A 223 -42.41 -4.53 -24.72
N ASP A 224 -41.67 -4.69 -23.62
CA ASP A 224 -40.26 -4.33 -23.60
C ASP A 224 -39.50 -5.40 -22.79
N ASP A 225 -38.81 -6.24 -23.56
CA ASP A 225 -37.65 -7.03 -23.14
C ASP A 225 -36.58 -6.06 -22.60
N ASP A 226 -36.24 -6.17 -21.31
CA ASP A 226 -34.97 -5.66 -20.80
C ASP A 226 -34.30 -6.75 -19.95
N ASP A 227 -33.35 -7.41 -20.60
CA ASP A 227 -32.24 -8.14 -20.01
C ASP A 227 -31.43 -7.17 -19.11
N ASP A 228 -31.59 -7.27 -17.79
CA ASP A 228 -30.59 -6.77 -16.84
C ASP A 228 -29.92 -7.97 -16.15
N ASP A 229 -28.81 -8.38 -16.75
CA ASP A 229 -27.76 -9.22 -16.17
C ASP A 229 -26.99 -8.40 -15.13
N ASP A 230 -27.51 -8.27 -13.90
CA ASP A 230 -26.74 -7.72 -12.77
C ASP A 230 -25.67 -8.74 -12.33
N GLY A 231 -24.58 -8.77 -13.08
CA GLY A 231 -23.33 -9.42 -12.72
C GLY A 231 -22.91 -9.02 -11.31
N LEU A 232 -23.06 -9.96 -10.37
CA LEU A 232 -22.56 -9.92 -8.99
C LEU A 232 -21.01 -9.90 -8.98
N TRP A 233 -20.42 -8.76 -9.33
CA TRP A 233 -18.96 -8.58 -9.43
C TRP A 233 -18.25 -8.40 -8.08
N TRP A 234 -18.95 -8.46 -6.95
CA TRP A 234 -18.38 -8.19 -5.63
C TRP A 234 -18.23 -9.44 -4.74
N THR A 235 -18.52 -10.64 -5.25
CA THR A 235 -18.40 -11.91 -4.49
C THR A 235 -17.03 -12.58 -4.60
N ALA A 236 -16.04 -11.98 -5.26
CA ALA A 236 -14.69 -12.53 -5.36
C ALA A 236 -13.64 -11.59 -4.75
N GLY A 237 -13.00 -12.04 -3.66
CA GLY A 237 -11.89 -11.35 -3.00
C GLY A 237 -11.88 -11.56 -1.49
#